data_AF-A0A6P0KHS5-F1
#
_entry.id   AF-A0A6P0KHS5-F1
#
_cell.length_a   1.000
_cell.length_b   1.000
_cell.length_c   1.000
_cell.angle_alpha   90.00
_cell.angle_beta   90.00
_cell.angle_gamma   90.00
#
_symmetry.space_group_name_H-M   'P 1'
#
loop_
_entity.id
_entity.type
_entity.pdbx_description
1 polymer ?
#
loop_
_entity_poly.entity_id
_entity_poly.type
_entity_poly.pdbx_seq_one_letter_code
_entity_poly.pdbx_strand_id
1 'polypeptide(L)'
;MKPELLIAIVSGLITLLASSFVAVYQARTEFRKLARQLEQKYTTSLFDRRLEAYPVLFKALNDFNNVIEYGSPSKQQLVEFQKQYDTWISSHAILLTPTTAKVVWGYHNYLIDLLEQHHDTPLPQEYWI
;
A
#
# COMPACT_ATOMS: atom_id res chain seq x y z
N MET A 1 -33.30 32.22 50.67
CA MET A 1 -32.65 30.94 50.28
C MET A 1 -31.37 30.82 51.11
N LYS A 2 -31.12 29.67 51.76
CA LYS A 2 -29.96 29.52 52.66
C LYS A 2 -28.66 29.55 51.83
N PRO A 3 -27.61 30.29 52.25
CA PRO A 3 -26.36 30.44 51.49
C PRO A 3 -25.66 29.10 51.24
N GLU A 4 -25.78 28.15 52.17
CA GLU A 4 -25.26 26.78 52.07
C GLU A 4 -25.82 26.02 50.86
N LEU A 5 -27.12 26.20 50.57
CA LEU A 5 -27.77 25.54 49.44
C LEU A 5 -27.27 26.10 48.11
N LEU A 6 -26.99 27.40 48.05
CA LEU A 6 -26.49 28.06 46.85
C LEU A 6 -25.05 27.63 46.55
N ILE A 7 -24.21 27.53 47.59
CA ILE A 7 -22.83 27.02 47.47
C ILE A 7 -22.84 25.57 46.99
N ALA A 8 -23.71 24.70 47.53
CA ALA A 8 -23.81 23.30 47.12
C ALA A 8 -24.27 23.13 45.67
N ILE A 9 -25.21 23.96 45.19
CA ILE A 9 -25.66 23.94 43.79
C ILE A 9 -24.53 24.38 42.86
N VAL A 10 -23.84 25.47 43.19
CA VAL A 10 -22.75 26.00 42.37
C VAL A 10 -21.57 25.04 42.33
N SER A 11 -21.17 24.45 43.47
CA SER A 11 -20.10 23.46 43.50
C SER A 11 -20.46 22.20 42.71
N GLY A 12 -21.69 21.70 42.85
CA GLY A 12 -22.18 20.56 42.07
C GLY A 12 -22.16 20.81 40.57
N LEU A 13 -22.58 22.01 40.12
CA LEU A 13 -22.52 22.39 38.70
C LEU A 13 -21.09 22.50 38.18
N ILE A 14 -20.17 23.09 38.95
CA ILE A 14 -18.75 23.18 38.58
C ILE A 14 -18.15 21.77 38.44
N THR A 15 -18.44 20.87 39.38
CA THR A 15 -17.97 19.48 39.30
C THR A 15 -18.53 18.77 38.07
N LEU A 16 -19.83 18.89 37.80
CA LEU A 16 -20.45 18.31 36.60
C LEU A 16 -19.83 18.81 35.30
N LEU A 17 -19.58 20.12 35.19
CA LEU A 17 -18.96 20.74 34.03
C LEU A 17 -17.50 20.28 33.87
N ALA A 18 -16.74 20.25 34.96
CA ALA A 18 -15.35 19.79 34.96
C ALA A 18 -15.27 18.31 34.56
N SER A 19 -16.11 17.45 35.12
CA SER A 19 -16.18 16.02 34.77
C SER A 19 -16.57 15.81 33.31
N SER A 20 -17.53 16.58 32.80
CA SER A 20 -17.93 16.51 31.38
C SER A 20 -16.78 16.92 30.46
N PHE A 21 -16.06 17.99 30.79
CA PHE A 21 -14.91 18.44 30.01
C PHE A 21 -13.78 17.40 30.00
N VAL A 22 -13.48 16.81 31.16
CA VAL A 22 -12.48 15.74 31.28
C VAL A 22 -12.90 14.51 30.48
N ALA A 23 -14.16 14.09 30.54
CA ALA A 23 -14.68 12.96 29.78
C ALA A 23 -14.55 13.18 28.27
N VAL A 24 -14.91 14.37 27.76
CA VAL A 24 -14.76 14.72 26.34
C VAL A 24 -13.29 14.73 25.93
N TYR A 25 -12.40 15.28 26.77
CA TYR A 25 -10.97 15.29 26.49
C TYR A 25 -10.39 13.87 26.45
N GLN A 26 -10.72 13.04 27.43
CA GLN A 26 -10.31 11.64 27.48
C GLN A 26 -10.78 10.87 26.25
N ALA A 27 -12.07 10.96 25.91
CA ALA A 27 -12.63 10.32 24.72
C ALA A 27 -11.86 10.73 23.46
N ARG A 28 -11.59 12.04 23.26
CA ARG A 28 -10.79 12.52 22.11
C ARG A 28 -9.38 11.94 22.09
N THR A 29 -8.72 11.83 23.24
CA THR A 29 -7.38 11.24 23.31
C THR A 29 -7.39 9.74 23.00
N GLU A 30 -8.40 9.01 23.48
CA GLU A 30 -8.57 7.59 23.18
C GLU A 30 -8.87 7.36 21.70
N PHE A 31 -9.75 8.15 21.09
CA PHE A 31 -9.98 8.10 19.64
C PHE A 31 -8.69 8.33 18.84
N ARG A 32 -7.86 9.31 19.23
CA ARG A 32 -6.57 9.55 18.56
C ARG A 32 -5.60 8.37 18.74
N LYS A 33 -5.59 7.74 19.91
CA LYS A 33 -4.77 6.53 20.16
C LYS A 33 -5.24 5.37 19.29
N LEU A 34 -6.55 5.12 19.23
CA LEU A 34 -7.14 4.07 18.39
C LEU A 34 -6.85 4.29 16.91
N ALA A 35 -6.99 5.52 16.41
CA ALA A 35 -6.67 5.87 15.04
C ALA A 35 -5.19 5.57 14.71
N ARG A 36 -4.26 5.97 15.60
CA ARG A 36 -2.83 5.67 15.44
C ARG A 36 -2.54 4.18 15.51
N GLN A 37 -3.18 3.44 16.40
CA GLN A 37 -3.01 1.98 16.48
C GLN A 37 -3.51 1.30 15.21
N LEU A 38 -4.62 1.76 14.63
CA LEU A 38 -5.15 1.24 13.39
C LEU A 38 -4.20 1.54 12.22
N GLU A 39 -3.71 2.77 12.12
CA GLU A 39 -2.71 3.18 11.11
C GLU A 39 -1.42 2.35 11.23
N GLN A 40 -0.93 2.15 12.46
CA GLN A 40 0.25 1.33 12.72
C GLN A 40 0.01 -0.12 12.32
N LYS A 41 -1.13 -0.71 12.71
CA LYS A 41 -1.49 -2.08 12.36
C LYS A 41 -1.62 -2.27 10.85
N TYR A 42 -2.24 -1.31 10.17
CA TYR A 42 -2.35 -1.32 8.71
C TYR A 42 -0.98 -1.24 8.04
N THR A 43 -0.11 -0.33 8.52
CA THR A 43 1.25 -0.17 7.99
C THR A 43 2.10 -1.42 8.20
N THR A 44 2.05 -2.02 9.40
CA THR A 44 2.73 -3.28 9.70
C THR A 44 2.21 -4.40 8.80
N SER A 45 0.88 -4.54 8.66
CA SER A 45 0.31 -5.55 7.78
C SER A 45 0.73 -5.38 6.33
N LEU A 46 0.78 -4.16 5.80
CA LEU A 46 1.29 -3.91 4.44
C LEU A 46 2.77 -4.26 4.32
N PHE A 47 3.57 -3.93 5.33
CA PHE A 47 5.00 -4.26 5.35
C PHE A 47 5.23 -5.77 5.34
N ASP A 48 4.52 -6.51 6.19
CA ASP A 48 4.62 -7.97 6.25
C ASP A 48 4.25 -8.61 4.90
N ARG A 49 3.17 -8.13 4.27
CA ARG A 49 2.77 -8.58 2.92
C ARG A 49 3.80 -8.25 1.85
N ARG A 50 4.48 -7.11 1.94
CA ARG A 50 5.58 -6.77 1.03
C ARG A 50 6.77 -7.70 1.22
N LEU A 51 7.11 -8.07 2.45
CA LEU A 51 8.19 -9.03 2.73
C LEU A 51 7.91 -10.41 2.14
N GLU A 52 6.64 -10.80 2.03
CA GLU A 52 6.22 -12.04 1.35
C GLU A 52 6.28 -11.91 -0.18
N ALA A 53 5.73 -10.81 -0.73
CA ALA A 53 5.52 -10.68 -2.18
C ALA A 53 6.77 -10.21 -2.95
N TYR A 54 7.53 -9.25 -2.40
CA TYR A 54 8.61 -8.59 -3.13
C TYR A 54 9.80 -9.50 -3.44
N PRO A 55 10.22 -10.44 -2.56
CA PRO A 55 11.27 -11.39 -2.91
C PRO A 55 10.92 -12.27 -4.12
N VAL A 56 9.64 -12.61 -4.30
CA VAL A 56 9.17 -13.38 -5.46
C VAL A 56 9.32 -12.57 -6.74
N LEU A 57 8.89 -11.30 -6.73
CA LEU A 57 9.08 -10.40 -7.86
C LEU A 57 10.57 -10.20 -8.17
N PHE A 58 11.37 -9.89 -7.15
CA PHE A 58 12.79 -9.65 -7.32
C PHE A 58 13.50 -10.86 -7.92
N LYS A 59 13.18 -12.07 -7.42
CA LYS A 59 13.70 -13.31 -7.99
C LYS A 59 13.33 -13.47 -9.46
N ALA A 60 12.04 -13.29 -9.81
CA ALA A 60 11.58 -13.42 -11.20
C ALA A 60 12.30 -12.43 -12.13
N LEU A 61 12.43 -11.16 -11.72
CA LEU A 61 13.15 -10.14 -12.47
C LEU A 61 14.64 -10.49 -12.63
N ASN A 62 15.28 -10.97 -11.56
CA ASN A 62 16.69 -11.33 -11.58
C ASN A 62 16.96 -12.57 -12.46
N ASP A 63 16.11 -13.59 -12.35
CA ASP A 63 16.19 -14.80 -13.17
C ASP A 63 16.04 -14.44 -14.65
N PHE A 64 15.12 -13.53 -14.99
CA PHE A 64 14.95 -13.05 -16.36
C PHE A 64 16.10 -12.17 -16.84
N ASN A 65 16.65 -11.29 -15.99
CA ASN A 65 17.84 -10.51 -16.33
C ASN A 65 19.03 -11.43 -16.66
N ASN A 66 19.21 -12.54 -15.93
CA ASN A 66 20.25 -13.52 -16.26
C ASN A 66 20.02 -14.16 -17.64
N VAL A 67 18.77 -14.41 -18.03
CA VAL A 67 18.43 -14.92 -19.37
C VAL A 67 18.82 -13.92 -20.45
N ILE A 68 18.64 -12.61 -20.21
CA ILE A 68 19.05 -11.55 -21.13
C ILE A 68 20.57 -11.36 -21.16
N GLU A 69 21.24 -11.43 -20.01
CA GLU A 69 22.68 -11.19 -19.91
C GLU A 69 23.50 -12.32 -20.57
N TYR A 70 23.06 -13.57 -20.37
CA TYR A 70 23.79 -14.75 -20.83
C TYR A 70 23.18 -15.40 -22.08
N GLY A 71 22.14 -14.81 -22.66
CA GLY A 71 21.47 -15.33 -23.86
C GLY A 71 20.53 -14.33 -24.52
N SER A 72 19.88 -14.75 -25.60
CA SER A 72 18.78 -13.99 -26.20
C SER A 72 17.48 -14.73 -25.89
N PRO A 73 16.57 -14.16 -25.07
CA PRO A 73 15.30 -14.79 -24.78
C PRO A 73 14.50 -14.96 -26.08
N SER A 74 13.92 -16.13 -26.28
CA SER A 74 12.96 -16.32 -27.37
C SER A 74 11.72 -15.46 -27.13
N LYS A 75 11.03 -15.08 -28.22
CA LYS A 75 9.76 -14.33 -28.13
C LYS A 75 8.74 -15.00 -27.22
N GLN A 76 8.64 -16.32 -27.27
CA GLN A 76 7.70 -17.07 -26.42
C GLN A 76 8.04 -16.92 -24.93
N GLN A 77 9.34 -16.90 -24.58
CA GLN A 77 9.78 -16.64 -23.21
C GLN A 77 9.47 -15.20 -22.76
N LEU A 78 9.62 -14.21 -23.64
CA LEU A 78 9.26 -12.82 -23.35
C LEU A 78 7.76 -12.67 -23.06
N VAL A 79 6.90 -13.27 -23.90
CA VAL A 79 5.44 -13.22 -23.74
C VAL A 79 5.00 -13.93 -22.46
N GLU A 80 5.54 -15.10 -22.17
CA GLU A 80 5.22 -15.85 -20.95
C GLU A 80 5.67 -15.07 -19.71
N PHE A 81 6.86 -14.47 -19.75
CA PHE A 81 7.34 -13.62 -18.66
C PHE A 81 6.46 -12.38 -18.47
N GLN A 82 6.08 -11.69 -19.56
CA GLN A 82 5.17 -10.53 -19.48
C GLN A 82 3.84 -10.92 -18.83
N LYS A 83 3.25 -12.06 -19.21
CA LYS A 83 2.01 -12.54 -18.61
C LYS A 83 2.16 -12.82 -17.10
N GLN A 84 3.25 -13.47 -16.70
CA GLN A 84 3.55 -13.72 -15.29
C GLN A 84 3.75 -12.42 -14.51
N TYR A 85 4.45 -11.47 -15.11
CA TYR A 85 4.71 -10.15 -14.55
C TYR A 85 3.42 -9.34 -14.35
N ASP A 86 2.56 -9.26 -15.37
CA ASP A 86 1.28 -8.55 -15.31
C ASP A 86 0.30 -9.20 -14.33
N THR A 87 0.30 -10.55 -14.26
CA THR A 87 -0.46 -11.30 -13.26
C THR A 87 0.01 -10.97 -11.85
N TRP A 88 1.34 -10.86 -11.66
CA TRP A 88 1.89 -10.51 -10.36
C TRP A 88 1.51 -9.07 -9.97
N ILE A 89 1.62 -8.10 -10.90
CA ILE A 89 1.24 -6.70 -10.64
C ILE A 89 -0.22 -6.60 -10.27
N SER A 90 -1.13 -7.16 -11.07
CA SER A 90 -2.57 -7.10 -10.80
C SER A 90 -2.95 -7.72 -9.46
N SER A 91 -2.24 -8.79 -9.04
CA SER A 91 -2.45 -9.45 -7.75
C SER A 91 -1.87 -8.68 -6.55
N HIS A 92 -0.84 -7.85 -6.76
CA HIS A 92 -0.07 -7.21 -5.69
C HIS A 92 -0.03 -5.67 -5.78
N ALA A 93 -0.83 -5.05 -6.64
CA ALA A 93 -0.79 -3.60 -6.90
C ALA A 93 -0.94 -2.75 -5.63
N ILE A 94 -1.80 -3.17 -4.69
CA ILE A 94 -2.01 -2.49 -3.40
C ILE A 94 -0.74 -2.45 -2.53
N LEU A 95 0.21 -3.37 -2.76
CA LEU A 95 1.45 -3.42 -2.02
C LEU A 95 2.46 -2.40 -2.54
N LEU A 96 2.31 -1.89 -3.76
CA LEU A 96 3.29 -0.99 -4.37
C LEU A 96 3.36 0.35 -3.64
N THR A 97 4.57 0.82 -3.35
CA THR A 97 4.80 2.22 -2.96
C THR A 97 4.98 3.07 -4.22
N PRO A 98 4.88 4.41 -4.14
CA PRO A 98 5.17 5.26 -5.30
C PRO A 98 6.54 4.99 -5.94
N THR A 99 7.54 4.69 -5.12
CA THR A 99 8.89 4.33 -5.60
C THR A 99 8.89 2.98 -6.31
N THR A 100 8.27 1.95 -5.72
CA THR A 100 8.25 0.61 -6.36
C THR A 100 7.40 0.61 -7.61
N ALA A 101 6.26 1.30 -7.61
CA ALA A 101 5.39 1.46 -8.78
C ALA A 101 6.14 2.06 -9.96
N LYS A 102 6.99 3.08 -9.73
CA LYS A 102 7.82 3.67 -10.79
C LYS A 102 8.81 2.67 -11.39
N VAL A 103 9.46 1.85 -10.55
CA VAL A 103 10.41 0.82 -11.01
C VAL A 103 9.67 -0.25 -11.81
N VAL A 104 8.54 -0.72 -11.29
CA VAL A 104 7.68 -1.70 -11.95
C VAL A 104 7.22 -1.18 -13.32
N TRP A 105 6.73 0.05 -13.38
CA TRP A 105 6.32 0.66 -14.64
C TRP A 105 7.47 0.81 -15.64
N GLY A 106 8.67 1.19 -15.16
CA GLY A 106 9.87 1.25 -16.01
C GLY A 106 10.21 -0.12 -16.61
N TYR A 107 10.09 -1.19 -15.83
CA TYR A 107 10.34 -2.55 -16.30
C TYR A 107 9.26 -3.03 -17.28
N HIS A 108 8.00 -2.68 -17.04
CA HIS A 108 6.91 -2.98 -17.96
C HIS A 108 7.15 -2.38 -19.35
N ASN A 109 7.51 -1.10 -19.42
CA ASN A 109 7.81 -0.45 -20.71
C ASN A 109 9.03 -1.09 -21.39
N TYR A 110 10.06 -1.44 -20.63
CA TYR A 110 11.22 -2.14 -21.17
C TYR A 110 10.85 -3.50 -21.79
N LEU A 111 9.94 -4.26 -21.17
CA LEU A 111 9.44 -5.52 -21.73
C LEU A 111 8.65 -5.32 -23.03
N ILE A 112 7.82 -4.26 -23.10
CA ILE A 112 7.11 -3.88 -24.32
C ILE A 112 8.12 -3.57 -25.43
N ASP A 113 9.11 -2.74 -25.16
CA ASP A 113 10.15 -2.38 -26.13
C ASP A 113 10.91 -3.62 -26.65
N LEU A 114 11.25 -4.55 -25.76
CA LEU A 114 11.90 -5.82 -26.13
C LEU A 114 11.01 -6.70 -27.02
N LEU A 115 9.72 -6.79 -26.70
CA LEU A 115 8.75 -7.54 -27.51
C LEU A 115 8.56 -6.90 -28.89
N GLU A 116 8.55 -5.57 -28.95
CA GLU A 116 8.46 -4.82 -30.20
C GLU A 116 9.70 -5.02 -31.08
N GLN A 117 10.89 -5.06 -30.48
CA GLN A 117 12.14 -5.35 -31.18
C GLN A 117 12.20 -6.78 -31.73
N HIS A 118 11.36 -7.70 -31.25
CA HIS A 118 11.25 -9.09 -31.73
C HIS A 118 10.07 -9.28 -32.70
N HIS A 119 9.61 -8.22 -33.39
CA HIS A 119 8.47 -8.28 -34.32
C HIS A 119 8.77 -8.67 -35.78
N ASP A 120 7.90 -9.58 -36.28
CA ASP A 120 7.31 -9.62 -37.63
C ASP A 120 5.75 -9.47 -37.59
N THR A 121 5.11 -9.19 -36.44
CA THR A 121 3.61 -9.08 -36.36
C THR A 121 3.15 -8.34 -35.09
N PRO A 122 2.43 -7.20 -35.18
CA PRO A 122 2.21 -6.25 -34.08
C PRO A 122 1.48 -6.84 -32.87
N LEU A 123 1.85 -6.36 -31.67
CA LEU A 123 1.16 -6.65 -30.41
C LEU A 123 -0.32 -6.25 -30.51
N PRO A 124 -1.26 -7.07 -29.99
CA PRO A 124 -2.68 -6.72 -29.99
C PRO A 124 -2.89 -5.44 -29.17
N GLN A 125 -3.38 -4.40 -29.83
CA GLN A 125 -3.70 -3.07 -29.27
C GLN A 125 -4.92 -3.08 -28.33
N GLU A 126 -5.16 -4.15 -27.58
CA GLU A 126 -6.28 -4.17 -26.64
C GLU A 126 -5.92 -3.37 -25.38
N TYR A 127 -6.26 -2.08 -25.46
CA TYR A 127 -6.72 -1.19 -24.40
C TYR A 127 -6.10 -1.37 -23.00
N TRP A 128 -5.08 -0.56 -22.73
CA TRP A 128 -4.76 -0.13 -21.36
C TRP A 128 -5.16 1.35 -21.24
N ILE A 129 -6.40 1.59 -20.79
CA ILE A 129 -6.87 2.88 -20.24
C ILE A 129 -6.79 2.77 -18.71
#